data_AF-X6L8F3-F1
#
_entry.id   AF-X6L8F3-F1
#
_cell.length_a   1.000
_cell.length_b   1.000
_cell.length_c   1.000
_cell.angle_alpha   90.00
_cell.angle_beta   90.00
_cell.angle_gamma   90.00
#
_symmetry.space_group_name_H-M   'P 1'
#
loop_
_entity.id
_entity.type
_entity.pdbx_description
1 polymer ?
#
loop_
_entity_poly.entity_id
_entity_poly.type
_entity_poly.pdbx_seq_one_letter_code
_entity_poly.pdbx_strand_id
1 'polypeptide(L)'
;MNNNNLFCRHLEETLWEIHANNSITSIPVYISLPKYYNELNEKQIISQALQMKNINKEIMDIIRENISFVFILDGFDEIFDKYDKNNNNNNERYFYNRFNLNEWNAKIIVTCRSYVLNDEDIKNALLGSKNITSMIYLWPFSKDQINGYIDKFVKMNKKNKINDNQDWTIQQYKETLNNFPNLNKMMEEPFLLRMILTVLPSLMKQHPIGTKISKSQVYEAFNQQWIDIHVKNISNKLSELRIQTNIKKIKFAFQQYCQNLGFEICN
;
A
#
# COMPACT_ATOMS: atom_id res chain seq x y z
N MET A 1 -1.91 -1.38 -3.69
CA MET A 1 -1.04 -0.53 -2.86
C MET A 1 -1.81 -0.20 -1.58
N ASN A 2 -1.53 -0.91 -0.49
CA ASN A 2 -2.23 -0.70 0.78
C ASN A 2 -1.64 0.52 1.51
N ASN A 3 -2.45 1.20 2.34
CA ASN A 3 -2.00 2.39 3.08
C ASN A 3 -0.75 2.10 3.94
N ASN A 4 -0.62 0.88 4.47
CA ASN A 4 0.53 0.45 5.27
C ASN A 4 1.83 0.51 4.47
N ASN A 5 1.85 0.04 3.20
CA ASN A 5 3.06 0.08 2.38
C ASN A 5 3.49 1.53 2.10
N LEU A 6 2.54 2.41 1.76
CA LEU A 6 2.85 3.84 1.56
C LEU A 6 3.39 4.48 2.85
N PHE A 7 2.81 4.15 3.99
CA PHE A 7 3.31 4.57 5.30
C PHE A 7 4.73 4.06 5.56
N CYS A 8 5.00 2.77 5.34
CA CYS A 8 6.31 2.16 5.52
C CYS A 8 7.39 2.80 4.64
N ARG A 9 7.06 3.13 3.39
CA ARG A 9 7.99 3.81 2.48
C ARG A 9 8.26 5.25 2.91
N HIS A 10 7.23 5.98 3.33
CA HIS A 10 7.41 7.32 3.84
C HIS A 10 8.19 7.34 5.16
N LEU A 11 7.97 6.33 6.03
CA LEU A 11 8.75 6.14 7.25
C LEU A 11 10.21 5.83 6.94
N GLU A 12 10.49 4.93 5.98
CA GLU A 12 11.84 4.63 5.50
C GLU A 12 12.54 5.91 5.02
N GLU A 13 11.89 6.69 4.16
CA GLU A 13 12.39 7.97 3.63
C GLU A 13 12.69 8.98 4.75
N THR A 14 11.74 9.17 5.68
CA THR A 14 11.90 10.09 6.83
C THR A 14 13.08 9.67 7.72
N LEU A 15 13.22 8.37 7.99
CA LEU A 15 14.35 7.86 8.78
C LEU A 15 15.68 8.06 8.04
N TRP A 16 15.70 7.94 6.71
CA TRP A 16 16.89 8.23 5.92
C TRP A 16 17.29 9.69 6.00
N GLU A 17 16.33 10.62 5.95
CA GLU A 17 16.59 12.06 6.13
C GLU A 17 17.18 12.35 7.52
N ILE A 18 16.61 11.75 8.56
CA ILE A 18 17.10 11.89 9.95
C ILE A 18 18.52 11.30 10.08
N HIS A 19 18.78 10.17 9.44
CA HIS A 19 20.10 9.53 9.42
C HIS A 19 21.14 10.39 8.70
N ALA A 20 20.80 10.93 7.52
CA ALA A 20 21.68 11.82 6.76
C ALA A 20 22.03 13.11 7.53
N ASN A 21 21.12 13.56 8.39
CA ASN A 21 21.34 14.68 9.31
C ASN A 21 22.09 14.27 10.61
N ASN A 22 22.68 13.07 10.67
CA ASN A 22 23.40 12.51 11.82
C ASN A 22 22.59 12.44 13.14
N SER A 23 21.25 12.49 13.06
CA SER A 23 20.38 12.46 14.24
C SER A 23 20.08 11.04 14.73
N ILE A 24 20.25 10.03 13.85
CA ILE A 24 20.25 8.61 14.22
C ILE A 24 21.44 7.92 13.55
N THR A 25 22.02 6.94 14.24
CA THR A 25 23.13 6.13 13.68
C THR A 25 22.64 4.87 12.97
N SER A 26 21.38 4.47 13.19
CA SER A 26 20.81 3.26 12.62
C SER A 26 20.31 3.46 11.19
N ILE A 27 20.65 2.52 10.30
CA ILE A 27 20.26 2.53 8.89
C ILE A 27 18.85 1.96 8.72
N PRO A 28 17.89 2.73 8.17
CA PRO A 28 16.54 2.22 7.91
C PRO A 28 16.51 1.38 6.62
N VAL A 29 15.84 0.23 6.69
CA VAL A 29 15.70 -0.69 5.55
C VAL A 29 14.29 -1.25 5.50
N TYR A 30 13.57 -0.94 4.42
CA TYR A 30 12.30 -1.58 4.08
C TYR A 30 12.51 -2.97 3.45
N ILE A 31 11.74 -3.93 3.95
CA ILE A 31 11.70 -5.31 3.51
C ILE A 31 10.23 -5.73 3.34
N SER A 32 9.85 -6.12 2.13
CA SER A 32 8.52 -6.66 1.85
C SER A 32 8.51 -8.15 2.16
N LEU A 33 7.84 -8.57 3.24
CA LEU A 33 7.74 -9.97 3.63
C LEU A 33 7.18 -10.86 2.50
N PRO A 34 6.10 -10.50 1.78
CA PRO A 34 5.57 -11.31 0.68
C PRO A 34 6.58 -11.58 -0.43
N LYS A 35 7.50 -10.63 -0.67
CA LYS A 35 8.50 -10.74 -1.74
C LYS A 35 9.64 -11.69 -1.38
N TYR A 36 10.03 -11.74 -0.10
CA TYR A 36 11.23 -12.45 0.36
C TYR A 36 10.94 -13.71 1.17
N TYR A 37 9.72 -13.87 1.67
CA TYR A 37 9.37 -14.99 2.51
C TYR A 37 9.38 -16.31 1.72
N ASN A 38 10.14 -17.26 2.22
CA ASN A 38 10.23 -18.62 1.71
C ASN A 38 10.30 -19.58 2.90
N GLU A 39 9.35 -20.51 2.97
CA GLU A 39 9.21 -21.50 4.04
C GLU A 39 10.47 -22.34 4.27
N LEU A 40 11.28 -22.55 3.22
CA LEU A 40 12.50 -23.35 3.32
C LEU A 40 13.69 -22.57 3.90
N ASN A 41 13.66 -21.23 3.88
CA ASN A 41 14.81 -20.37 4.18
C ASN A 41 14.44 -19.13 5.01
N GLU A 42 13.48 -19.26 5.91
CA GLU A 42 12.94 -18.15 6.70
C GLU A 42 14.02 -17.37 7.44
N LYS A 43 14.97 -18.07 8.07
CA LYS A 43 16.11 -17.48 8.80
C LYS A 43 16.98 -16.53 7.96
N GLN A 44 16.93 -16.63 6.63
CA GLN A 44 17.72 -15.82 5.71
C GLN A 44 16.97 -14.62 5.14
N ILE A 45 15.75 -14.32 5.61
CA ILE A 45 14.93 -13.26 5.00
C ILE A 45 15.62 -11.90 4.97
N ILE A 46 16.34 -11.51 6.04
CA ILE A 46 17.06 -10.24 6.11
C ILE A 46 18.25 -10.23 5.15
N SER A 47 19.06 -11.30 5.16
CA SER A 47 20.24 -11.38 4.29
C SER A 47 19.85 -11.43 2.81
N GLN A 48 18.76 -12.13 2.45
CA GLN A 48 18.21 -12.14 1.09
C GLN A 48 17.71 -10.75 0.67
N ALA A 49 17.03 -10.03 1.56
CA ALA A 49 16.55 -8.68 1.28
C ALA A 49 17.71 -7.68 1.07
N LEU A 50 18.79 -7.81 1.84
CA LEU A 50 20.00 -7.00 1.69
C LEU A 50 20.78 -7.37 0.42
N GLN A 51 20.89 -8.65 0.08
CA GLN A 51 21.53 -9.10 -1.17
C GLN A 51 20.81 -8.55 -2.41
N MET A 52 19.47 -8.52 -2.40
CA MET A 52 18.69 -7.87 -3.47
C MET A 52 18.92 -6.35 -3.56
N LYS A 53 19.50 -5.73 -2.53
CA LYS A 53 19.95 -4.33 -2.53
C LYS A 53 21.45 -4.22 -2.90
N ASN A 54 22.02 -5.24 -3.54
CA ASN A 54 23.41 -5.33 -3.98
C ASN A 54 24.46 -5.35 -2.86
N ILE A 55 24.08 -5.83 -1.66
CA ILE A 55 25.03 -6.06 -0.57
C ILE A 55 25.63 -7.46 -0.73
N ASN A 56 26.96 -7.52 -0.92
CA ASN A 56 27.68 -8.78 -1.10
C ASN A 56 27.57 -9.65 0.18
N LYS A 57 27.49 -10.96 0.00
CA LYS A 57 27.50 -11.95 1.08
C LYS A 57 28.79 -11.88 1.91
N GLU A 58 29.93 -11.56 1.29
CA GLU A 58 31.23 -11.48 1.95
C GLU A 58 31.33 -10.37 3.00
N ILE A 59 30.59 -9.27 2.81
CA ILE A 59 30.56 -8.14 3.76
C ILE A 59 29.40 -8.25 4.76
N MET A 60 28.56 -9.28 4.64
CA MET A 60 27.33 -9.40 5.42
C MET A 60 27.61 -9.54 6.93
N ASP A 61 28.64 -10.28 7.28
CA ASP A 61 29.03 -10.49 8.69
C ASP A 61 29.59 -9.21 9.30
N ILE A 62 30.43 -8.49 8.53
CA ILE A 62 30.95 -7.16 8.92
C ILE A 62 29.79 -6.19 9.15
N ILE A 63 28.82 -6.15 8.23
CA ILE A 63 27.64 -5.28 8.34
C ILE A 63 26.83 -5.63 9.58
N ARG A 64 26.59 -6.91 9.80
CA ARG A 64 25.78 -7.40 10.92
C ARG A 64 26.37 -7.01 12.27
N GLU A 65 27.69 -7.07 12.42
CA GLU A 65 28.38 -6.76 13.67
C GLU A 65 28.57 -5.26 13.89
N ASN A 66 28.84 -4.49 12.83
CA ASN A 66 29.29 -3.10 12.96
C ASN A 66 28.21 -2.05 12.69
N ILE A 67 27.07 -2.43 12.10
CA ILE A 67 26.02 -1.50 11.68
C ILE A 67 24.75 -1.73 12.49
N SER A 68 24.15 -0.63 12.96
CA SER A 68 22.83 -0.67 13.56
C SER A 68 21.75 -0.43 12.50
N PHE A 69 20.61 -1.11 12.61
CA PHE A 69 19.52 -1.04 11.64
C PHE A 69 18.18 -0.65 12.25
N VAL A 70 17.28 -0.16 11.39
CA VAL A 70 15.84 -0.15 11.63
C VAL A 70 15.19 -0.94 10.50
N PHE A 71 14.78 -2.17 10.77
CA PHE A 71 14.11 -3.02 9.78
C PHE A 71 12.60 -2.77 9.80
N ILE A 72 12.05 -2.40 8.65
CA ILE A 72 10.61 -2.22 8.43
C ILE A 72 10.13 -3.42 7.60
N LEU A 73 9.55 -4.41 8.27
CA LEU A 73 9.06 -5.66 7.71
C LEU A 73 7.57 -5.51 7.38
N ASP A 74 7.26 -5.34 6.10
CA ASP A 74 5.94 -4.97 5.62
C ASP A 74 5.14 -6.18 5.10
N GLY A 75 3.87 -6.29 5.51
CA GLY A 75 2.92 -7.27 4.98
C GLY A 75 2.97 -8.64 5.66
N PHE A 76 3.02 -8.70 6.99
CA PHE A 76 3.05 -9.98 7.71
C PHE A 76 1.77 -10.81 7.52
N ASP A 77 0.62 -10.16 7.42
CA ASP A 77 -0.67 -10.84 7.18
C ASP A 77 -0.71 -11.61 5.84
N GLU A 78 0.07 -11.20 4.85
CA GLU A 78 0.12 -11.85 3.54
C GLU A 78 0.94 -13.16 3.57
N ILE A 79 1.78 -13.37 4.60
CA ILE A 79 2.57 -14.59 4.76
C ILE A 79 2.07 -15.46 5.91
N PHE A 80 1.10 -14.98 6.70
CA PHE A 80 0.71 -15.59 7.96
C PHE A 80 0.19 -17.02 7.82
N ASP A 81 -0.63 -17.30 6.81
CA ASP A 81 -1.18 -18.65 6.60
C ASP A 81 -0.08 -19.71 6.41
N LYS A 82 1.00 -19.33 5.72
CA LYS A 82 2.17 -20.19 5.52
C LYS A 82 3.04 -20.24 6.77
N TYR A 83 3.19 -19.09 7.42
CA TYR A 83 3.92 -18.97 8.67
C TYR A 83 3.34 -19.89 9.75
N ASP A 84 2.03 -19.84 9.98
CA ASP A 84 1.37 -20.58 11.05
C ASP A 84 1.39 -22.09 10.84
N LYS A 85 1.20 -22.56 9.59
CA LYS A 85 1.22 -24.01 9.25
C LYS A 85 2.56 -24.69 9.53
N ASN A 86 3.66 -23.95 9.50
CA ASN A 86 5.00 -24.48 9.71
C ASN A 86 5.46 -24.46 11.19
N ASN A 87 4.54 -24.25 12.15
CA ASN A 87 4.81 -24.28 13.60
C ASN A 87 5.00 -25.70 14.19
N ASN A 88 5.90 -26.50 13.63
CA ASN A 88 6.17 -27.85 14.13
C ASN A 88 7.13 -27.90 15.34
N ASN A 89 7.81 -26.78 15.69
CA ASN A 89 8.78 -26.70 16.78
C ASN A 89 8.46 -25.57 17.77
N ASN A 90 8.31 -25.92 19.06
CA ASN A 90 7.94 -24.97 20.13
C ASN A 90 8.92 -23.80 20.33
N ASN A 91 10.21 -23.98 20.02
CA ASN A 91 11.24 -22.93 20.19
C ASN A 91 11.31 -21.94 19.01
N GLU A 92 10.76 -22.30 17.85
CA GLU A 92 10.77 -21.48 16.62
C GLU A 92 9.42 -20.81 16.37
N ARG A 93 8.47 -20.91 17.31
CA ARG A 93 7.11 -20.36 17.15
C ARG A 93 7.07 -18.84 16.99
N TYR A 94 8.01 -18.15 17.63
CA TYR A 94 8.02 -16.70 17.70
C TYR A 94 8.78 -16.07 16.54
N PHE A 95 8.15 -15.07 15.92
CA PHE A 95 8.63 -14.37 14.74
C PHE A 95 10.08 -13.92 14.86
N TYR A 96 10.42 -13.32 16.00
CA TYR A 96 11.76 -12.79 16.26
C TYR A 96 12.86 -13.86 16.20
N ASN A 97 12.60 -15.03 16.79
CA ASN A 97 13.56 -16.14 16.80
C ASN A 97 13.55 -16.87 15.45
N ARG A 98 12.37 -17.06 14.85
CA ARG A 98 12.21 -17.79 13.58
C ARG A 98 12.94 -17.14 12.43
N PHE A 99 12.96 -15.82 12.40
CA PHE A 99 13.68 -15.03 11.40
C PHE A 99 15.13 -14.69 11.81
N ASN A 100 15.67 -15.28 12.87
CA ASN A 100 17.01 -15.01 13.42
C ASN A 100 17.30 -13.50 13.61
N LEU A 101 16.29 -12.73 14.04
CA LEU A 101 16.42 -11.27 14.17
C LEU A 101 17.37 -10.88 15.31
N ASN A 102 17.60 -11.79 16.27
CA ASN A 102 18.58 -11.65 17.33
C ASN A 102 20.03 -11.54 16.84
N GLU A 103 20.32 -12.02 15.62
CA GLU A 103 21.65 -11.89 15.03
C GLU A 103 21.95 -10.47 14.54
N TRP A 104 20.94 -9.59 14.47
CA TRP A 104 21.07 -8.24 13.95
C TRP A 104 20.97 -7.20 15.04
N ASN A 105 21.87 -6.22 15.03
CA ASN A 105 21.76 -5.02 15.87
C ASN A 105 20.67 -4.08 15.32
N ALA A 106 19.40 -4.45 15.47
CA ALA A 106 18.30 -3.78 14.78
C ALA A 106 17.08 -3.49 15.67
N LYS A 107 16.43 -2.35 15.42
CA LYS A 107 15.04 -2.13 15.81
C LYS A 107 14.14 -2.72 14.74
N ILE A 108 13.11 -3.47 15.14
CA ILE A 108 12.21 -4.17 14.22
C ILE A 108 10.83 -3.53 14.27
N ILE A 109 10.30 -3.15 13.10
CA ILE A 109 8.93 -2.69 12.90
C ILE A 109 8.26 -3.70 11.98
N VAL A 110 7.18 -4.32 12.42
CA VAL A 110 6.38 -5.25 11.60
C VAL A 110 5.03 -4.61 11.33
N THR A 111 4.55 -4.69 10.09
CA THR A 111 3.21 -4.21 9.73
C THR A 111 2.32 -5.36 9.30
N CYS A 112 1.04 -5.25 9.66
CA CYS A 112 0.01 -6.17 9.22
C CYS A 112 -1.33 -5.45 9.14
N ARG A 113 -2.30 -6.08 8.49
CA ARG A 113 -3.69 -5.63 8.43
C ARG A 113 -4.50 -6.25 9.57
N SER A 114 -5.02 -5.41 10.46
CA SER A 114 -5.82 -5.83 11.63
C SER A 114 -7.16 -6.47 11.29
N TYR A 115 -7.64 -6.34 10.05
CA TYR A 115 -8.84 -7.04 9.58
C TYR A 115 -8.55 -8.43 8.99
N VAL A 116 -7.27 -8.74 8.73
CA VAL A 116 -6.83 -10.05 8.24
C VAL A 116 -6.30 -10.89 9.39
N LEU A 117 -5.50 -10.27 10.27
CA LEU A 117 -5.00 -10.89 11.49
C LEU A 117 -5.63 -10.26 12.72
N ASN A 118 -6.20 -11.11 13.58
CA ASN A 118 -6.74 -10.65 14.86
C ASN A 118 -5.62 -10.39 15.88
N ASP A 119 -5.95 -9.67 16.96
CA ASP A 119 -4.97 -9.29 17.98
C ASP A 119 -4.36 -10.51 18.71
N GLU A 120 -5.06 -11.64 18.78
CA GLU A 120 -4.57 -12.84 19.45
C GLU A 120 -3.49 -13.53 18.61
N ASP A 121 -3.71 -13.68 17.30
CA ASP A 121 -2.73 -14.19 16.34
C ASP A 121 -1.48 -13.31 16.31
N ILE A 122 -1.66 -11.99 16.32
CA ILE A 122 -0.56 -11.02 16.39
C ILE A 122 0.25 -11.20 17.68
N LYS A 123 -0.44 -11.31 18.84
CA LYS A 123 0.22 -11.53 20.13
C LYS A 123 0.99 -12.85 20.15
N ASN A 124 0.36 -13.92 19.70
CA ASN A 124 0.91 -15.26 19.71
C ASN A 124 2.12 -15.40 18.78
N ALA A 125 2.08 -14.77 17.60
CA ALA A 125 3.17 -14.84 16.63
C ALA A 125 4.31 -13.84 16.89
N LEU A 126 3.98 -12.57 17.21
CA LEU A 126 4.95 -11.47 17.24
C LEU A 126 5.40 -11.07 18.66
N LEU A 127 4.54 -11.16 19.67
CA LEU A 127 4.81 -10.56 20.98
C LEU A 127 5.41 -11.55 21.98
N GLY A 128 5.11 -12.85 21.85
CA GLY A 128 5.59 -13.88 22.76
C GLY A 128 5.30 -13.58 24.24
N SER A 129 6.03 -14.21 25.15
CA SER A 129 5.80 -14.04 26.61
C SER A 129 6.52 -12.84 27.24
N LYS A 130 7.33 -12.09 26.49
CA LYS A 130 8.10 -10.94 27.00
C LYS A 130 7.49 -9.62 26.49
N ASN A 131 6.87 -8.88 27.42
CA ASN A 131 6.09 -7.64 27.21
C ASN A 131 6.85 -6.39 26.73
N ILE A 132 7.96 -6.51 25.98
CA ILE A 132 8.74 -5.32 25.55
C ILE A 132 8.20 -4.72 24.24
N THR A 133 7.42 -5.48 23.47
CA THR A 133 6.93 -5.04 22.16
C THR A 133 5.63 -4.25 22.28
N SER A 134 5.58 -3.09 21.63
CA SER A 134 4.40 -2.21 21.59
C SER A 134 3.61 -2.39 20.28
N MET A 135 2.28 -2.39 20.36
CA MET A 135 1.40 -2.37 19.19
C MET A 135 0.86 -0.96 18.94
N ILE A 136 0.86 -0.53 17.68
CA ILE A 136 0.38 0.79 17.25
C ILE A 136 -0.64 0.56 16.14
N TYR A 137 -1.77 1.27 16.22
CA TYR A 137 -2.82 1.22 15.21
C TYR A 137 -2.81 2.50 14.38
N LEU A 138 -2.90 2.36 13.05
CA LEU A 138 -3.12 3.49 12.16
C LEU A 138 -4.59 3.89 12.22
N TRP A 139 -4.86 5.07 12.77
CA TRP A 139 -6.23 5.57 12.87
C TRP A 139 -6.75 6.03 11.50
N PRO A 140 -8.06 5.88 11.22
CA PRO A 140 -8.68 6.50 10.06
C PRO A 140 -8.52 8.02 10.08
N PHE A 141 -8.61 8.66 8.91
CA PHE A 141 -8.49 10.11 8.80
C PHE A 141 -9.61 10.82 9.57
N SER A 142 -9.21 11.80 10.38
CA SER A 142 -10.10 12.81 10.94
C SER A 142 -10.68 13.72 9.85
N LYS A 143 -11.76 14.44 10.17
CA LYS A 143 -12.37 15.43 9.26
C LYS A 143 -11.37 16.48 8.77
N ASP A 144 -10.48 16.93 9.65
CA ASP A 144 -9.47 17.93 9.31
C ASP A 144 -8.40 17.34 8.38
N GLN A 145 -8.00 16.08 8.59
CA GLN A 145 -7.10 15.37 7.67
C GLN A 145 -7.74 15.17 6.29
N ILE A 146 -9.03 14.83 6.23
CA ILE A 146 -9.78 14.71 4.97
C ILE A 146 -9.80 16.06 4.24
N ASN A 147 -10.15 17.14 4.94
CA ASN A 147 -10.16 18.50 4.37
C ASN A 147 -8.78 18.91 3.86
N GLY A 148 -7.73 18.70 4.66
CA GLY A 148 -6.35 18.98 4.25
C GLY A 148 -5.89 18.12 3.07
N TYR A 149 -6.38 16.88 2.96
CA TYR A 149 -6.14 16.02 1.81
C TYR A 149 -6.81 16.56 0.55
N ILE A 150 -8.07 16.98 0.62
CA ILE A 150 -8.80 17.58 -0.52
C ILE A 150 -8.06 18.81 -1.04
N ASP A 151 -7.60 19.68 -0.15
CA ASP A 151 -6.85 20.88 -0.51
C ASP A 151 -5.55 20.53 -1.26
N LYS A 152 -4.78 19.56 -0.74
CA LYS A 152 -3.56 19.05 -1.39
C LYS A 152 -3.87 18.39 -2.74
N PHE A 153 -4.94 17.60 -2.82
CA PHE A 153 -5.37 16.91 -4.02
C PHE A 153 -5.70 17.89 -5.16
N VAL A 154 -6.50 18.92 -4.89
CA VAL A 154 -6.85 19.95 -5.88
C VAL A 154 -5.62 20.70 -6.36
N LYS A 155 -4.72 21.11 -5.45
CA LYS A 155 -3.46 21.78 -5.80
C LYS A 155 -2.58 20.91 -6.70
N MET A 156 -2.48 19.62 -6.40
CA MET A 156 -1.63 18.69 -7.16
C MET A 156 -2.20 18.37 -8.55
N ASN A 157 -3.54 18.23 -8.67
CA ASN A 157 -4.20 17.99 -9.95
C ASN A 157 -4.02 19.15 -10.93
N LYS A 158 -4.08 20.40 -10.45
CA LYS A 158 -3.81 21.60 -11.27
C LYS A 158 -2.38 21.60 -11.84
N LYS A 159 -1.40 21.14 -11.05
CA LYS A 159 0.01 21.09 -11.46
C LYS A 159 0.29 20.01 -12.50
N ASN A 160 -0.32 18.83 -12.35
CA ASN A 160 0.09 17.64 -13.09
C ASN A 160 -0.78 17.31 -14.32
N LYS A 161 -1.83 18.10 -14.62
CA LYS A 161 -2.76 17.88 -15.76
C LYS A 161 -3.27 16.43 -15.90
N ILE A 162 -3.49 15.73 -14.78
CA ILE A 162 -3.69 14.27 -14.77
C ILE A 162 -5.03 13.85 -15.37
N ASN A 163 -6.07 14.70 -15.30
CA ASN A 163 -7.41 14.40 -15.82
C ASN A 163 -7.98 15.60 -16.60
N ASP A 164 -8.95 15.32 -17.47
CA ASP A 164 -9.78 16.33 -18.18
C ASP A 164 -10.70 17.11 -17.21
N ASN A 165 -10.82 16.69 -15.94
CA ASN A 165 -11.60 17.35 -14.88
C ASN A 165 -10.77 18.41 -14.11
N GLN A 166 -9.88 19.12 -14.81
CA GLN A 166 -8.87 20.04 -14.25
C GLN A 166 -9.43 21.22 -13.43
N ASP A 167 -10.74 21.46 -13.50
CA ASP A 167 -11.32 22.74 -13.08
C ASP A 167 -12.03 22.70 -11.72
N TRP A 168 -12.12 21.53 -11.08
CA TRP A 168 -12.82 21.46 -9.80
C TRP A 168 -12.07 22.19 -8.69
N THR A 169 -12.75 23.16 -8.10
CA THR A 169 -12.31 23.92 -6.93
C THR A 169 -12.49 23.11 -5.66
N ILE A 170 -11.78 23.50 -4.60
CA ILE A 170 -11.94 22.92 -3.26
C ILE A 170 -13.41 22.99 -2.80
N GLN A 171 -14.07 24.11 -3.07
CA GLN A 171 -15.46 24.33 -2.70
C GLN A 171 -16.42 23.38 -3.42
N GLN A 172 -16.24 23.18 -4.73
CA GLN A 172 -17.05 22.22 -5.50
C GLN A 172 -16.91 20.80 -4.96
N TYR A 173 -15.70 20.36 -4.60
CA TYR A 173 -15.50 19.06 -3.95
C TYR A 173 -16.26 18.97 -2.62
N LYS A 174 -16.13 19.98 -1.75
CA LYS A 174 -16.78 19.98 -0.42
C LYS A 174 -18.31 19.99 -0.53
N GLU A 175 -18.87 20.88 -1.34
CA GLU A 175 -20.32 20.97 -1.56
C GLU A 175 -20.88 19.68 -2.15
N THR A 176 -20.16 19.08 -3.10
CA THR A 176 -20.56 17.81 -3.69
C THR A 176 -20.55 16.68 -2.68
N LEU A 177 -19.50 16.56 -1.87
CA LEU A 177 -19.41 15.50 -0.85
C LEU A 177 -20.50 15.62 0.21
N ASN A 178 -20.93 16.84 0.55
CA ASN A 178 -22.05 17.06 1.46
C ASN A 178 -23.38 16.48 0.93
N ASN A 179 -23.53 16.38 -0.39
CA ASN A 179 -24.71 15.78 -1.02
C ASN A 179 -24.73 14.24 -0.94
N PHE A 180 -23.61 13.62 -0.53
CA PHE A 180 -23.45 12.16 -0.43
C PHE A 180 -22.90 11.76 0.94
N PRO A 181 -23.69 11.93 2.03
CA PRO A 181 -23.21 11.70 3.39
C PRO A 181 -22.76 10.26 3.65
N ASN A 182 -23.23 9.29 2.87
CA ASN A 182 -22.80 7.90 2.93
C ASN A 182 -21.31 7.70 2.55
N LEU A 183 -20.70 8.64 1.82
CA LEU A 183 -19.28 8.60 1.48
C LEU A 183 -18.38 8.99 2.67
N ASN A 184 -18.90 9.69 3.67
CA ASN A 184 -18.10 10.20 4.80
C ASN A 184 -17.32 9.08 5.49
N LYS A 185 -17.95 7.93 5.73
CA LYS A 185 -17.27 6.79 6.37
C LYS A 185 -16.18 6.20 5.48
N MET A 186 -16.40 6.15 4.17
CA MET A 186 -15.42 5.65 3.21
C MET A 186 -14.21 6.57 3.10
N MET A 187 -14.43 7.89 3.20
CA MET A 187 -13.38 8.90 3.12
C MET A 187 -12.41 8.89 4.31
N GLU A 188 -12.76 8.23 5.41
CA GLU A 188 -11.83 8.01 6.51
C GLU A 188 -10.69 7.06 6.12
N GLU A 189 -10.87 6.20 5.09
CA GLU A 189 -9.80 5.39 4.51
C GLU A 189 -9.04 6.20 3.44
N PRO A 190 -7.73 6.48 3.61
CA PRO A 190 -6.98 7.35 2.69
C PRO A 190 -7.00 6.92 1.21
N PHE A 191 -6.95 5.61 0.96
CA PHE A 191 -7.04 5.06 -0.39
C PHE A 191 -8.42 5.28 -1.02
N LEU A 192 -9.51 5.05 -0.26
CA LEU A 192 -10.86 5.33 -0.73
C LEU A 192 -11.08 6.83 -0.95
N LEU A 193 -10.59 7.68 -0.06
CA LEU A 193 -10.65 9.13 -0.23
C LEU A 193 -10.03 9.54 -1.57
N ARG A 194 -8.83 9.04 -1.89
CA ARG A 194 -8.19 9.31 -3.17
C ARG A 194 -9.06 8.86 -4.36
N MET A 195 -9.60 7.66 -4.31
CA MET A 195 -10.46 7.14 -5.40
C MET A 195 -11.70 8.00 -5.56
N ILE A 196 -12.43 8.24 -4.46
CA ILE A 196 -13.64 9.08 -4.45
C ILE A 196 -13.33 10.42 -5.09
N LEU A 197 -12.30 11.14 -4.65
CA LEU A 197 -11.96 12.45 -5.22
C LEU A 197 -11.57 12.39 -6.71
N THR A 198 -11.01 11.28 -7.16
CA THR A 198 -10.64 11.05 -8.57
C THR A 198 -11.87 10.89 -9.46
N VAL A 199 -12.90 10.20 -8.96
CA VAL A 199 -14.10 9.84 -9.73
C VAL A 199 -15.34 10.64 -9.36
N LEU A 200 -15.28 11.51 -8.35
CA LEU A 200 -16.44 12.27 -7.88
C LEU A 200 -17.17 13.01 -9.02
N PRO A 201 -16.47 13.68 -9.96
CA PRO A 201 -17.15 14.36 -11.06
C PRO A 201 -17.88 13.40 -12.03
N SER A 202 -17.36 12.19 -12.23
CA SER A 202 -17.99 11.19 -13.10
C SER A 202 -19.13 10.46 -12.39
N LEU A 203 -18.96 10.15 -11.10
CA LEU A 203 -20.00 9.58 -10.24
C LEU A 203 -21.27 10.46 -10.20
N MET A 204 -21.12 11.78 -10.13
CA MET A 204 -22.27 12.70 -10.15
C MET A 204 -23.09 12.64 -11.44
N LYS A 205 -22.46 12.34 -12.58
CA LYS A 205 -23.19 12.23 -13.86
C LYS A 205 -24.09 10.99 -13.90
N GLN A 206 -23.78 10.00 -13.07
CA GLN A 206 -24.42 8.68 -13.08
C GLN A 206 -25.42 8.50 -11.93
N HIS A 207 -25.29 9.28 -10.87
CA HIS A 207 -26.10 9.13 -9.66
C HIS A 207 -26.79 10.44 -9.28
N PRO A 208 -28.14 10.44 -9.15
CA PRO A 208 -28.87 11.56 -8.58
C PRO A 208 -28.38 11.93 -7.17
N ILE A 209 -28.54 13.19 -6.81
CA ILE A 209 -28.25 13.70 -5.46
C ILE A 209 -29.00 12.86 -4.41
N GLY A 210 -28.32 12.51 -3.31
CA GLY A 210 -28.89 11.70 -2.23
C GLY A 210 -28.90 10.19 -2.49
N THR A 211 -28.43 9.72 -3.65
CA THR A 211 -28.24 8.29 -3.91
C THR A 211 -27.20 7.69 -2.96
N LYS A 212 -27.50 6.53 -2.38
CA LYS A 212 -26.54 5.79 -1.56
C LYS A 212 -25.52 5.09 -2.46
N ILE A 213 -24.35 5.70 -2.61
CA ILE A 213 -23.21 5.15 -3.34
C ILE A 213 -22.51 4.06 -2.51
N SER A 214 -22.36 2.86 -3.07
CA SER A 214 -21.64 1.75 -2.46
C SER A 214 -20.13 1.82 -2.73
N LYS A 215 -19.34 1.09 -1.93
CA LYS A 215 -17.89 0.94 -2.16
C LYS A 215 -17.63 0.32 -3.54
N SER A 216 -18.42 -0.67 -3.97
CA SER A 216 -18.30 -1.29 -5.29
C SER A 216 -18.54 -0.31 -6.45
N GLN A 217 -19.50 0.61 -6.32
CA GLN A 217 -19.77 1.62 -7.34
C GLN A 217 -18.60 2.62 -7.47
N VAL A 218 -17.95 2.98 -6.36
CA VAL A 218 -16.73 3.81 -6.41
C VAL A 218 -15.62 3.08 -7.18
N TYR A 219 -15.41 1.78 -6.90
CA TYR A 219 -14.42 0.98 -7.62
C TYR A 219 -14.75 0.83 -9.11
N GLU A 220 -16.02 0.59 -9.45
CA GLU A 220 -16.47 0.46 -10.84
C GLU A 220 -16.24 1.76 -11.62
N ALA A 221 -16.66 2.90 -11.06
CA ALA A 221 -16.43 4.21 -11.68
C ALA A 221 -14.93 4.50 -11.85
N PHE A 222 -14.10 4.14 -10.85
CA PHE A 222 -12.65 4.29 -10.92
C PHE A 222 -12.03 3.44 -12.01
N ASN A 223 -12.38 2.15 -12.06
CA ASN A 223 -11.88 1.24 -13.07
C ASN A 223 -12.28 1.71 -14.47
N GLN A 224 -13.53 2.12 -14.66
CA GLN A 224 -14.01 2.59 -15.95
C GLN A 224 -13.26 3.85 -16.42
N GLN A 225 -13.10 4.84 -15.53
CA GLN A 225 -12.35 6.05 -15.84
C GLN A 225 -10.87 5.75 -16.12
N TRP A 226 -10.26 4.84 -15.36
CA TRP A 226 -8.87 4.42 -15.57
C TRP A 226 -8.69 3.73 -16.93
N ILE A 227 -9.58 2.82 -17.29
CA ILE A 227 -9.59 2.17 -18.61
C ILE A 227 -9.74 3.20 -19.71
N ASP A 228 -10.68 4.13 -19.59
CA ASP A 228 -10.92 5.17 -20.61
C ASP A 228 -9.69 6.05 -20.83
N ILE A 229 -9.00 6.45 -19.75
CA ILE A 229 -7.75 7.23 -19.84
C ILE A 229 -6.66 6.44 -20.57
N HIS A 230 -6.46 5.16 -20.23
CA HIS A 230 -5.41 4.35 -20.88
C HIS A 230 -5.72 4.03 -22.32
N VAL A 231 -6.97 3.72 -22.64
CA VAL A 231 -7.40 3.50 -24.02
C VAL A 231 -7.19 4.77 -24.85
N LYS A 232 -7.52 5.95 -24.32
CA LYS A 232 -7.26 7.24 -24.97
C LYS A 232 -5.76 7.46 -25.20
N ASN A 233 -4.92 7.19 -24.19
CA ASN A 233 -3.47 7.33 -24.31
C ASN A 233 -2.87 6.38 -25.35
N ILE A 234 -3.31 5.13 -25.38
CA ILE A 234 -2.88 4.14 -26.39
C ILE A 234 -3.33 4.59 -27.78
N SER A 235 -4.60 4.99 -27.92
CA SER A 235 -5.14 5.47 -29.20
C SER A 235 -4.38 6.69 -29.72
N ASN A 236 -4.01 7.62 -28.84
CA ASN A 236 -3.22 8.79 -29.22
C ASN A 236 -1.83 8.38 -29.73
N LYS A 237 -1.11 7.52 -28.99
CA LYS A 237 0.21 7.02 -29.43
C LYS A 237 0.15 6.24 -30.75
N LEU A 238 -0.89 5.43 -30.95
CA LEU A 238 -1.08 4.71 -32.21
C LEU A 238 -1.42 5.65 -33.37
N SER A 239 -2.17 6.72 -33.11
CA SER A 239 -2.45 7.75 -34.11
C SER A 239 -1.20 8.52 -34.54
N GLU A 240 -0.26 8.78 -33.62
CA GLU A 240 1.06 9.36 -33.93
C GLU A 240 1.86 8.45 -34.88
N LEU A 241 1.71 7.14 -34.73
CA LEU A 241 2.28 6.12 -35.61
C LEU A 241 1.46 5.86 -36.88
N ARG A 242 0.38 6.63 -37.12
CA ARG A 242 -0.56 6.47 -38.25
C ARG A 242 -1.26 5.10 -38.31
N ILE A 243 -1.37 4.42 -37.18
CA ILE A 243 -2.10 3.16 -37.05
C ILE A 243 -3.55 3.47 -36.70
N GLN A 244 -4.50 3.13 -37.57
CA GLN A 244 -5.91 3.23 -37.26
C GLN A 244 -6.33 2.10 -36.32
N THR A 245 -6.94 2.46 -35.20
CA THR A 245 -7.46 1.49 -34.24
C THR A 245 -8.89 1.79 -33.83
N ASN A 246 -9.64 0.73 -33.53
CA ASN A 246 -10.97 0.85 -32.98
C ASN A 246 -10.91 0.91 -31.45
N ILE A 247 -11.13 2.10 -30.89
CA ILE A 247 -11.14 2.37 -29.44
C ILE A 247 -12.06 1.40 -28.68
N LYS A 248 -13.23 1.05 -29.23
CA LYS A 248 -14.17 0.12 -28.60
C LYS A 248 -13.58 -1.29 -28.48
N LYS A 249 -12.83 -1.74 -29.50
CA LYS A 249 -12.14 -3.03 -29.48
C LYS A 249 -11.03 -3.08 -28.44
N ILE A 250 -10.22 -2.01 -28.33
CA ILE A 250 -9.16 -1.92 -27.32
C ILE A 250 -9.77 -1.97 -25.92
N LYS A 251 -10.80 -1.16 -25.68
CA LYS A 251 -11.51 -1.14 -24.40
C LYS A 251 -12.07 -2.51 -24.02
N PHE A 252 -12.76 -3.18 -24.95
CA PHE A 252 -13.31 -4.51 -24.72
C PHE A 252 -12.22 -5.54 -24.41
N ALA A 253 -11.14 -5.58 -25.19
CA ALA A 253 -10.03 -6.51 -24.96
C ALA A 253 -9.37 -6.29 -23.59
N PHE A 254 -9.21 -5.03 -23.18
CA PHE A 254 -8.63 -4.69 -21.89
C PHE A 254 -9.55 -5.04 -20.73
N GLN A 255 -10.86 -4.82 -20.86
CA GLN A 255 -11.86 -5.26 -19.88
C GLN A 255 -11.85 -6.79 -19.72
N GLN A 256 -11.81 -7.53 -20.83
CA GLN A 256 -11.75 -8.99 -20.81
C GLN A 256 -10.46 -9.49 -20.13
N TYR A 257 -9.32 -8.84 -20.41
CA TYR A 257 -8.06 -9.15 -19.73
C TYR A 257 -8.16 -8.96 -18.21
N CYS A 258 -8.69 -7.82 -17.76
CA CYS A 258 -8.89 -7.57 -16.33
C CYS A 258 -9.83 -8.58 -15.67
N GLN A 259 -10.90 -9.00 -16.37
CA GLN A 259 -11.81 -10.03 -15.87
C GLN A 259 -11.11 -11.37 -15.73
N ASN A 260 -10.39 -11.81 -16.77
CA ASN A 260 -9.65 -13.08 -16.75
C ASN A 260 -8.62 -13.10 -15.61
N LEU A 261 -7.84 -12.02 -15.45
CA LEU A 261 -6.87 -11.89 -14.37
C LEU A 261 -7.54 -11.96 -12.98
N GLY A 262 -8.72 -11.35 -12.85
CA GLY A 262 -9.51 -11.44 -11.61
C GLY A 262 -9.93 -12.87 -11.28
N PHE A 263 -10.24 -13.70 -12.28
CA PHE A 263 -10.54 -15.12 -12.07
C PHE A 263 -9.29 -15.96 -11.75
N GLU A 264 -8.13 -15.64 -12.33
CA GLU A 264 -6.87 -16.34 -12.04
C GLU A 264 -6.37 -16.08 -10.62
N ILE A 265 -6.58 -14.89 -10.06
CA ILE A 265 -6.13 -14.53 -8.69
C ILE A 265 -7.03 -15.16 -7.61
N CYS A 266 -8.27 -15.51 -7.96
CA CYS A 266 -9.25 -16.10 -7.03
C CYS A 266 -9.23 -17.64 -6.98
N ASN A 267 -8.40 -18.29 -7.82
CA ASN A 267 -8.20 -19.74 -7.87
C ASN A 267 -6.79 -20.11 -7.38
#